data_AF-A0A820KLD7-F1
#
_entry.id   AF-A0A820KLD7-F1
#
_cell.length_a   1.000
_cell.length_b   1.000
_cell.length_c   1.000
_cell.angle_alpha   90.00
_cell.angle_beta   90.00
_cell.angle_gamma   90.00
#
_symmetry.space_group_name_H-M   'P 1'
#
loop_
_entity.id
_entity.type
_entity.pdbx_description
1 polymer ?
#
loop_
_entity_poly.entity_id
_entity_poly.type
_entity_poly.pdbx_seq_one_letter_code
_entity_poly.pdbx_strand_id
1 'polypeptide(L)'
;CTCDQYGSLDVQCDIVSGQCPCKENFMGQRCDLCEENKYRDGFECPNCPSCYREVQKRVDRYRRDLNVLQNAISTLNSSQTLNSLREDKRLTNELDSLATNLNHLKTD
;
A
#
# COMPACT_ATOMS: atom_id res chain seq x y z
N CYS A 1 11.19 -8.43 -20.56
CA CYS A 1 11.32 -8.29 -19.10
C CYS A 1 12.66 -7.63 -18.82
N THR A 2 12.74 -6.55 -18.04
CA THR A 2 14.00 -5.90 -17.66
C THR A 2 14.24 -6.12 -16.17
N CYS A 3 14.32 -7.39 -15.77
CA CYS A 3 14.48 -7.79 -14.38
C CYS A 3 15.86 -7.36 -13.85
N ASP A 4 15.92 -6.84 -12.63
CA ASP A 4 17.17 -6.46 -11.97
C ASP A 4 18.02 -7.71 -11.73
N GLN A 5 19.25 -7.72 -12.24
CA GLN A 5 20.13 -8.89 -12.15
C GLN A 5 20.49 -9.27 -10.71
N TYR A 6 20.45 -8.30 -9.79
CA TYR A 6 20.79 -8.53 -8.39
C TYR A 6 19.55 -8.85 -7.57
N GLY A 7 18.43 -8.18 -7.81
CA GLY A 7 17.18 -8.35 -7.10
C GLY A 7 16.27 -9.47 -7.62
N SER A 8 16.53 -10.04 -8.79
CA SER A 8 15.69 -11.10 -9.37
C SER A 8 16.34 -12.47 -9.32
N LEU A 9 15.52 -13.52 -9.21
CA LEU A 9 15.90 -14.92 -9.30
C LEU A 9 16.11 -15.37 -10.76
N ASP A 10 15.45 -14.71 -11.70
CA ASP A 10 15.52 -14.98 -13.14
C ASP A 10 15.44 -13.65 -13.94
N VAL A 11 15.96 -13.65 -15.16
CA VAL A 11 15.82 -12.56 -16.14
C VAL A 11 14.48 -12.62 -16.89
N GLN A 12 13.81 -13.78 -16.87
CA GLN A 12 12.46 -13.95 -17.39
C GLN A 12 11.44 -13.51 -16.34
N CYS A 13 10.44 -12.75 -16.78
CA CYS A 13 9.27 -12.40 -15.97
C CYS A 13 8.10 -13.32 -16.27
N ASP A 14 7.14 -13.35 -15.36
CA ASP A 14 5.87 -14.02 -15.59
C ASP A 14 5.19 -13.48 -16.86
N ILE A 15 4.73 -14.39 -17.72
CA ILE A 15 4.22 -14.06 -19.06
C ILE A 15 2.89 -13.29 -19.02
N VAL A 16 2.15 -13.36 -17.92
CA VAL A 16 0.84 -12.71 -17.78
C VAL A 16 0.97 -11.35 -17.09
N SER A 17 1.60 -11.31 -15.93
CA SER A 17 1.73 -10.12 -15.09
C SER A 17 2.92 -9.23 -15.44
N GLY A 18 3.92 -9.78 -16.14
CA GLY A 18 5.20 -9.11 -16.37
C GLY A 18 6.06 -8.97 -15.11
N GLN A 19 5.67 -9.61 -13.99
CA GLN A 19 6.39 -9.55 -12.72
C GLN A 19 7.63 -10.44 -12.76
N CYS A 20 8.78 -9.87 -12.43
CA CYS A 20 10.02 -10.61 -12.24
C CYS A 20 9.97 -11.40 -10.92
N PRO A 21 10.54 -12.61 -10.83
CA PRO A 21 10.60 -13.37 -9.59
C PRO A 21 11.65 -12.74 -8.66
N CYS A 22 11.22 -11.95 -7.67
CA CYS A 22 12.14 -11.22 -6.80
C CYS A 22 12.81 -12.13 -5.76
N LYS A 23 14.07 -11.86 -5.47
CA LYS A 23 14.77 -12.37 -4.28
C LYS A 23 14.15 -11.76 -3.03
N GLU A 24 14.42 -12.40 -1.90
CA GLU A 24 14.05 -11.87 -0.60
C GLU A 24 14.51 -10.42 -0.45
N ASN A 25 13.66 -9.56 0.11
CA ASN A 25 13.91 -8.14 0.37
C ASN A 25 13.87 -7.22 -0.86
N PHE A 26 13.68 -7.75 -2.07
CA PHE A 26 13.47 -6.97 -3.28
C PHE A 26 11.99 -6.96 -3.68
N MET A 27 11.55 -5.85 -4.28
CA MET A 27 10.18 -5.65 -4.72
C MET A 27 10.11 -4.81 -6.00
N GLY A 28 8.89 -4.59 -6.48
CA GLY A 28 8.60 -3.90 -7.74
C GLY A 28 8.55 -4.86 -8.91
N GLN A 29 7.96 -4.43 -10.03
CA GLN A 29 7.75 -5.30 -11.21
C GLN A 29 9.06 -5.90 -11.74
N ARG A 30 10.17 -5.18 -11.56
CA ARG A 30 11.51 -5.55 -12.01
C ARG A 30 12.45 -5.99 -10.90
N CYS A 31 11.98 -6.05 -9.65
CA CYS A 31 12.81 -6.33 -8.47
C CYS A 31 13.97 -5.35 -8.30
N ASP A 32 13.79 -4.10 -8.75
CA ASP A 32 14.79 -3.03 -8.72
C ASP A 32 14.71 -2.16 -7.45
N LEU A 33 13.67 -2.37 -6.63
CA LEU A 33 13.45 -1.66 -5.37
C LEU A 33 13.66 -2.59 -4.17
N CYS A 34 14.06 -2.05 -3.03
CA CYS A 34 14.03 -2.78 -1.77
C CYS A 34 12.64 -2.70 -1.15
N GLU A 35 12.24 -3.75 -0.44
CA GLU A 35 11.05 -3.75 0.40
C GLU A 35 11.07 -2.60 1.43
N GLU A 36 9.89 -2.28 1.95
CA GLU A 36 9.75 -1.27 2.99
C GLU A 36 10.67 -1.56 4.21
N ASN A 37 11.22 -0.48 4.77
CA ASN A 37 12.19 -0.52 5.87
C ASN A 37 13.49 -1.27 5.54
N LYS A 38 13.86 -1.33 4.25
CA LYS A 38 15.15 -1.78 3.73
C LYS A 38 15.74 -0.74 2.79
N TYR A 39 17.04 -0.82 2.56
CA TYR A 39 17.74 0.12 1.68
C TYR A 39 18.68 -0.62 0.75
N ARG A 40 18.95 -0.05 -0.43
CA ARG A 40 19.88 -0.65 -1.38
C ARG A 40 21.31 -0.45 -0.91
N ASP A 41 22.02 -1.54 -0.70
CA ASP A 41 23.46 -1.55 -0.43
C ASP A 41 24.15 -2.49 -1.43
N GLY A 42 24.63 -1.89 -2.52
CA GLY A 42 25.14 -2.64 -3.67
C GLY A 42 24.12 -3.61 -4.25
N PHE A 43 24.36 -4.90 -4.04
CA PHE A 43 23.58 -6.01 -4.60
C PHE A 43 22.56 -6.60 -3.62
N GLU A 44 22.46 -6.05 -2.41
CA GLU A 44 21.56 -6.51 -1.36
C GLU A 44 20.56 -5.43 -0.93
N CYS A 45 19.53 -5.87 -0.24
CA CYS A 45 18.55 -5.02 0.44
C CYS A 45 18.55 -5.32 1.95
N PRO A 46 19.59 -4.90 2.71
CA PRO A 46 19.60 -5.05 4.17
C PRO A 46 18.51 -4.21 4.85
N ASN A 47 18.19 -4.59 6.10
CA ASN A 47 17.29 -3.83 6.95
C ASN A 47 17.84 -2.43 7.24
N CYS A 48 16.96 -1.42 7.23
CA CYS A 48 17.30 -0.08 7.67
C CYS A 48 17.76 -0.08 9.16
N PRO A 49 18.58 0.91 9.56
CA PRO A 49 18.99 1.08 10.96
C PRO A 49 17.81 1.12 11.92
N SER A 50 18.04 0.72 13.18
CA SER A 50 16.99 0.55 14.20
C SER A 50 16.05 1.75 14.37
N CYS A 51 16.54 2.98 14.20
CA CYS A 51 15.73 4.20 14.26
C CYS A 51 14.57 4.21 13.24
N TYR A 52 14.80 3.68 12.04
CA TYR A 52 13.77 3.59 10.99
C TYR A 52 12.65 2.61 11.36
N ARG A 53 12.95 1.57 12.15
CA ARG A 53 11.93 0.65 12.65
C ARG A 53 10.92 1.36 13.57
N GLU A 54 11.35 2.35 14.35
CA GLU A 54 10.44 3.12 15.19
C GLU A 54 9.53 4.03 14.36
N VAL A 55 10.03 4.56 13.24
CA VAL A 55 9.21 5.27 12.26
C VAL A 55 8.21 4.31 11.62
N GLN A 56 8.66 3.13 11.20
CA GLN A 56 7.79 2.10 10.62
C GLN A 56 6.64 1.72 11.53
N LYS A 57 6.91 1.51 12.84
CA LYS A 57 5.85 1.22 13.82
C LYS A 57 4.76 2.31 13.87
N ARG A 58 5.13 3.58 13.68
CA ARG A 58 4.18 4.70 13.64
C ARG A 58 3.42 4.71 12.32
N VAL A 59 4.10 4.52 11.20
CA VAL A 59 3.48 4.37 9.88
C VAL A 59 2.46 3.22 9.89
N ASP A 60 2.82 2.06 10.44
CA ASP A 60 1.93 0.91 10.56
C ASP A 60 0.72 1.20 11.44
N ARG A 61 0.89 2.00 12.50
CA ARG A 61 -0.23 2.48 13.32
C ARG A 61 -1.16 3.34 12.49
N TYR A 62 -0.63 4.33 11.77
CA TYR A 62 -1.45 5.18 10.91
C TYR A 62 -2.15 4.38 9.82
N ARG A 63 -1.49 3.42 9.17
CA ARG A 63 -2.14 2.52 8.20
C ARG A 63 -3.28 1.71 8.82
N ARG A 64 -3.12 1.22 10.05
CA ARG A 64 -4.24 0.55 10.77
C ARG A 64 -5.38 1.51 11.06
N ASP A 65 -5.09 2.70 11.57
CA ASP A 65 -6.10 3.70 11.89
C ASP A 65 -6.86 4.14 10.62
N LEU A 66 -6.16 4.34 9.50
CA LEU A 66 -6.75 4.62 8.19
C LEU A 66 -7.67 3.49 7.72
N ASN A 67 -7.27 2.22 7.89
CA ASN A 67 -8.13 1.08 7.57
C ASN A 67 -9.41 1.06 8.42
N VAL A 68 -9.31 1.40 9.72
CA VAL A 68 -10.49 1.48 10.61
C VAL A 68 -11.44 2.58 10.14
N LEU A 69 -10.91 3.77 9.83
CA LEU A 69 -11.71 4.89 9.32
C LEU A 69 -12.39 4.53 8.00
N GLN A 70 -11.67 3.87 7.09
CA GLN A 70 -12.20 3.45 5.81
C GLN A 70 -13.34 2.41 5.96
N ASN A 71 -13.17 1.44 6.87
CA ASN A 71 -14.21 0.46 7.17
C ASN A 71 -15.46 1.11 7.80
N ALA A 72 -15.26 2.09 8.67
CA ALA A 72 -16.35 2.86 9.26
C ALA A 72 -17.14 3.61 8.17
N ILE A 73 -16.46 4.30 7.26
CA ILE A 73 -17.09 5.00 6.13
C ILE A 73 -17.86 4.02 5.24
N SER A 74 -17.28 2.87 4.91
CA SER A 74 -17.96 1.84 4.11
C SER A 74 -19.23 1.31 4.80
N THR A 75 -19.17 1.14 6.12
CA THR A 75 -20.33 0.70 6.93
C THR A 75 -21.42 1.76 6.93
N LEU A 76 -21.05 3.04 7.09
CA LEU A 76 -21.99 4.16 7.02
C LEU A 76 -22.65 4.24 5.64
N ASN A 77 -21.88 4.13 4.56
CA ASN A 77 -22.40 4.14 3.18
C ASN A 77 -23.36 3.00 2.87
N SER A 78 -23.23 1.87 3.57
CA SER A 78 -24.07 0.68 3.39
C SER A 78 -25.23 0.59 4.38
N SER A 79 -25.25 1.46 5.40
CA SER A 79 -26.27 1.45 6.46
C SER A 79 -27.62 1.88 5.91
N GLN A 80 -28.63 1.04 6.12
CA GLN A 80 -29.99 1.28 5.64
C GLN A 80 -30.63 2.53 6.26
N THR A 81 -30.31 2.83 7.53
CA THR A 81 -30.76 4.05 8.24
C THR A 81 -30.16 5.31 7.63
N LEU A 82 -28.91 5.25 7.16
CA LEU A 82 -28.30 6.36 6.42
C LEU A 82 -28.83 6.44 5.01
N ASN A 83 -29.10 5.31 4.32
CA ASN A 83 -29.76 5.31 3.02
C ASN A 83 -31.15 5.98 3.06
N SER A 84 -31.87 5.90 4.18
CA SER A 84 -33.12 6.66 4.39
C SER A 84 -32.91 8.15 4.74
N LEU A 85 -31.74 8.54 5.26
CA LEU A 85 -31.33 9.94 5.48
C LEU A 85 -30.57 10.54 4.28
N ARG A 86 -30.24 9.72 3.28
CA ARG A 86 -29.40 9.99 2.09
C ARG A 86 -30.08 10.87 1.04
N GLU A 87 -31.27 11.38 1.30
CA GLU A 87 -31.85 12.43 0.46
C GLU A 87 -31.01 13.71 0.50
N ASP A 88 -30.19 13.91 1.54
CA ASP A 88 -29.15 14.93 1.57
C ASP A 88 -27.93 14.50 0.73
N LYS A 89 -27.99 14.83 -0.56
CA LYS A 89 -26.91 14.61 -1.53
C LYS A 89 -25.57 15.22 -1.10
N ARG A 90 -25.59 16.27 -0.28
CA ARG A 90 -24.37 16.97 0.15
C ARG A 90 -23.53 16.10 1.08
N LEU A 91 -24.17 15.44 2.05
CA LEU A 91 -23.49 14.58 3.02
C LEU A 91 -22.90 13.33 2.35
N THR A 92 -23.62 12.77 1.37
CA THR A 92 -23.15 11.60 0.60
C THR A 92 -21.89 11.94 -0.20
N ASN A 93 -21.86 13.10 -0.86
CA ASN A 93 -20.71 13.54 -1.65
C ASN A 93 -19.46 13.78 -0.76
N GLU A 94 -19.64 14.32 0.45
CA GLU A 94 -18.54 14.52 1.40
C GLU A 94 -17.97 13.17 1.90
N LEU A 95 -18.82 12.18 2.18
CA LEU A 95 -18.42 10.82 2.56
C LEU A 95 -17.65 10.09 1.45
N ASP A 96 -18.12 10.18 0.20
CA ASP A 96 -17.46 9.56 -0.95
C ASP A 96 -16.11 10.23 -1.28
N SER A 97 -16.04 11.55 -1.13
CA SER A 97 -14.77 12.28 -1.24
C SER A 97 -13.77 11.85 -0.16
N LEU A 98 -14.23 11.68 1.08
CA LEU A 98 -13.38 11.24 2.18
C LEU A 98 -12.89 9.80 1.97
N ALA A 99 -13.76 8.90 1.50
CA ALA A 99 -13.39 7.53 1.14
C ALA A 99 -12.31 7.49 0.05
N THR A 100 -12.41 8.37 -0.95
CA THR A 100 -11.43 8.49 -2.04
C THR A 100 -10.08 8.98 -1.52
N ASN A 101 -10.07 10.01 -0.66
CA ASN A 101 -8.84 10.54 -0.09
C ASN A 101 -8.11 9.51 0.80
N LEU A 102 -8.86 8.72 1.57
CA LEU A 102 -8.27 7.66 2.40
C LEU A 102 -7.65 6.53 1.57
N ASN A 103 -8.20 6.20 0.41
CA ASN A 103 -7.61 5.21 -0.50
C ASN A 103 -6.22 5.63 -0.98
N HIS A 104 -6.03 6.91 -1.30
CA HIS A 104 -4.74 7.44 -1.72
C HIS A 104 -3.71 7.37 -0.58
N LEU A 105 -4.08 7.74 0.64
CA LEU A 105 -3.20 7.68 1.82
C LEU A 105 -2.74 6.26 2.21
N LYS A 106 -3.40 5.22 1.71
CA LYS A 106 -3.06 3.81 1.95
C LYS A 106 -2.07 3.25 0.92
N THR A 107 -1.91 3.91 -0.23
CA THR A 107 -1.06 3.45 -1.34
C THR A 107 0.35 4.01 -1.32
N ASP A 108 0.64 4.95 -0.40
CA ASP A 108 1.97 5.50 -0.10
C ASP A 108 2.62 4.82 1.14
#